data_AF-A1SM76-F1
#
_entry.id   AF-A1SM76-F1
#
_cell.length_a   1.000
_cell.length_b   1.000
_cell.length_c   1.000
_cell.angle_alpha   90.00
_cell.angle_beta   90.00
_cell.angle_gamma   90.00
#
_symmetry.space_group_name_H-M   'P 1'
#
loop_
_entity.id
_entity.type
_entity.pdbx_description
1 polymer ?
#
loop_
_entity_poly.entity_id
_entity_poly.type
_entity_poly.pdbx_seq_one_letter_code
_entity_poly.pdbx_strand_id
1 'polypeptide(L)'
;MILSVDAALERTGLVPTRTHELVRNVMVSPQTGLVGGQADLRVVARELDDRLCADPELPALPGRFLFVLDDGRGDLLARSCDLGLVALGSTWAQLRIGTGWGATVPLAEAAGRIAELAHEFVVRRGRGPTAAWHVSELAEPLVEPRGPDPGLPESAKSLPFGPVPGGRHIEVPKAGLGRQAIDDLTAAVGDVVVTPWRGVLIPEESR
;
A
#
# COMPACT_ATOMS: atom_id res chain seq x y z
N MET A 1 -11.51 34.52 -3.25
CA MET A 1 -12.44 33.49 -2.72
C MET A 1 -11.56 32.39 -2.14
N ILE A 2 -11.45 32.31 -0.81
CA ILE A 2 -10.63 31.29 -0.16
C ILE A 2 -11.42 29.98 -0.23
N LEU A 3 -10.95 29.02 -1.02
CA LEU A 3 -11.51 27.67 -1.03
C LEU A 3 -11.27 27.05 0.34
N SER A 4 -12.23 26.28 0.85
CA SER A 4 -11.97 25.42 2.01
C SER A 4 -10.82 24.47 1.68
N VAL A 5 -10.06 24.06 2.70
CA VAL A 5 -8.96 23.11 2.54
C VAL A 5 -9.44 21.84 1.82
N ASP A 6 -10.65 21.38 2.13
CA ASP A 6 -11.33 20.25 1.47
C ASP A 6 -11.47 20.46 -0.05
N ALA A 7 -12.01 21.60 -0.49
CA ALA A 7 -12.20 21.90 -1.91
C ALA A 7 -10.87 22.10 -2.65
N ALA A 8 -9.80 22.48 -1.95
CA ALA A 8 -8.46 22.52 -2.51
C ALA A 8 -7.88 21.11 -2.69
N LEU A 9 -8.11 20.19 -1.74
CA LEU A 9 -7.67 18.78 -1.80
C LEU A 9 -8.45 17.95 -2.84
N GLU A 10 -9.75 18.18 -2.98
CA GLU A 10 -10.55 17.51 -4.01
C GLU A 10 -10.06 17.88 -5.41
N ARG A 11 -9.70 19.16 -5.61
CA ARG A 11 -9.17 19.66 -6.88
C ARG A 11 -7.79 19.15 -7.25
N THR A 12 -6.99 18.67 -6.31
CA THR A 12 -5.70 18.04 -6.64
C THR A 12 -5.87 16.59 -7.10
N GLY A 13 -7.07 16.03 -7.01
CA GLY A 13 -7.31 14.60 -7.22
C GLY A 13 -6.73 13.72 -6.11
N LEU A 14 -6.15 14.31 -5.05
CA LEU A 14 -5.63 13.57 -3.90
C LEU A 14 -6.78 13.02 -3.03
N VAL A 15 -7.96 13.62 -3.11
CA VAL A 15 -9.19 13.16 -2.42
C VAL A 15 -10.34 13.08 -3.44
N PRO A 16 -10.65 11.90 -4.01
CA PRO A 16 -11.65 11.76 -5.06
C PRO A 16 -13.09 11.85 -4.53
N THR A 17 -13.37 11.33 -3.33
CA THR A 17 -14.64 11.48 -2.58
C THR A 17 -14.48 11.02 -1.12
N ARG A 18 -15.23 11.63 -0.18
CA ARG A 18 -15.20 11.31 1.26
C ARG A 18 -15.53 9.84 1.60
N THR A 19 -16.35 9.17 0.80
CA THR A 19 -16.73 7.76 1.00
C THR A 19 -15.66 6.77 0.53
N HIS A 20 -14.83 7.14 -0.44
CA HIS A 20 -13.75 6.28 -0.99
C HIS A 20 -12.36 6.64 -0.47
N GLU A 21 -12.22 7.73 0.29
CA GLU A 21 -10.98 8.12 0.96
C GLU A 21 -10.50 7.06 1.97
N LEU A 22 -11.42 6.30 2.55
CA LEU A 22 -11.15 5.29 3.60
C LEU A 22 -10.67 3.93 3.05
N VAL A 23 -10.95 3.65 1.77
CA VAL A 23 -10.76 2.31 1.16
C VAL A 23 -9.34 2.13 0.58
N ARG A 24 -8.62 3.22 0.34
CA ARG A 24 -7.39 3.24 -0.50
C ARG A 24 -6.09 3.40 0.28
N ASN A 25 -6.01 2.83 1.48
CA ASN A 25 -4.74 2.73 2.20
C ASN A 25 -3.91 1.58 1.63
N VAL A 26 -3.35 1.77 0.44
CA VAL A 26 -2.43 0.82 -0.22
C VAL A 26 -1.00 1.29 -0.03
N MET A 27 -0.22 0.50 0.71
CA MET A 27 1.20 0.69 0.90
C MET A 27 1.97 -0.26 -0.02
N VAL A 28 2.98 0.25 -0.72
CA VAL A 28 3.82 -0.54 -1.64
C VAL A 28 5.28 -0.26 -1.31
N SER A 29 6.17 -1.26 -1.50
CA SER A 29 7.62 -1.07 -1.31
C SER A 29 8.10 0.19 -2.05
N PRO A 30 8.67 1.21 -1.37
CA PRO A 30 8.83 2.54 -1.96
C PRO A 30 9.71 2.64 -3.21
N GLN A 31 10.62 1.69 -3.43
CA GLN A 31 11.47 1.68 -4.64
C GLN A 31 11.01 0.64 -5.69
N THR A 32 9.77 0.13 -5.58
CA THR A 32 9.25 -0.84 -6.56
C THR A 32 9.27 -0.26 -7.98
N GLY A 33 9.77 -1.04 -8.94
CA GLY A 33 9.92 -0.59 -10.33
C GLY A 33 10.94 0.54 -10.56
N LEU A 34 11.68 0.96 -9.53
CA LEU A 34 12.79 1.92 -9.64
C LEU A 34 14.14 1.19 -9.61
N VAL A 35 14.37 0.39 -8.57
CA VAL A 35 15.64 -0.32 -8.37
C VAL A 35 15.46 -1.52 -7.44
N GLY A 36 16.11 -2.63 -7.81
CA GLY A 36 16.01 -3.88 -7.05
C GLY A 36 14.58 -4.42 -6.98
N GLY A 37 14.28 -5.18 -5.93
CA GLY A 37 13.02 -5.91 -5.80
C GLY A 37 12.94 -7.10 -6.76
N GLN A 38 11.98 -7.98 -6.51
CA GLN A 38 11.70 -9.16 -7.35
C GLN A 38 10.66 -8.87 -8.44
N ALA A 39 9.85 -7.81 -8.27
CA ALA A 39 8.81 -7.41 -9.21
C ALA A 39 8.54 -5.89 -9.20
N ASP A 40 8.02 -5.36 -10.31
CA ASP A 40 7.40 -4.03 -10.34
C ASP A 40 5.92 -4.15 -9.94
N LEU A 41 5.61 -3.72 -8.72
CA LEU A 41 4.26 -3.79 -8.16
C LEU A 41 3.38 -2.59 -8.50
N ARG A 42 3.87 -1.59 -9.27
CA ARG A 42 3.06 -0.42 -9.62
C ARG A 42 1.83 -0.79 -10.45
N VAL A 43 1.95 -1.80 -11.31
CA VAL A 43 0.82 -2.33 -12.09
C VAL A 43 -0.18 -3.03 -11.18
N VAL A 44 0.31 -3.87 -10.26
CA VAL A 44 -0.54 -4.60 -9.30
C VAL A 44 -1.26 -3.64 -8.35
N ALA A 45 -0.58 -2.58 -7.91
CA ALA A 45 -1.16 -1.56 -7.04
C ALA A 45 -2.28 -0.77 -7.74
N ARG A 46 -2.09 -0.37 -9.01
CA ARG A 46 -3.13 0.29 -9.81
C ARG A 46 -4.33 -0.62 -10.03
N GLU A 47 -4.09 -1.87 -10.44
CA GLU A 47 -5.15 -2.85 -10.64
C GLU A 47 -5.93 -3.12 -9.34
N LEU A 48 -5.23 -3.17 -8.20
CA LEU A 48 -5.90 -3.30 -6.90
C LEU A 48 -6.75 -2.06 -6.62
N ASP A 49 -6.23 -0.85 -6.79
CA ASP A 49 -6.98 0.40 -6.59
C ASP A 49 -8.24 0.46 -7.45
N ASP A 50 -8.13 0.11 -8.74
CA ASP A 50 -9.25 0.07 -9.68
C ASP A 50 -10.33 -0.92 -9.22
N ARG A 51 -9.94 -2.11 -8.76
CA ARG A 51 -10.87 -3.12 -8.23
C ARG A 51 -11.53 -2.68 -6.93
N LEU A 52 -10.77 -2.07 -6.03
CA LEU A 52 -11.29 -1.54 -4.78
C LEU A 52 -12.33 -0.43 -5.03
N CYS A 53 -12.09 0.41 -6.03
CA CYS A 53 -13.01 1.48 -6.44
C CYS A 53 -14.25 0.96 -7.19
N ALA A 54 -14.13 -0.14 -7.92
CA ALA A 54 -15.22 -0.71 -8.70
C ALA A 54 -16.26 -1.47 -7.85
N ASP A 55 -15.88 -1.93 -6.65
CA ASP A 55 -16.75 -2.69 -5.76
C ASP A 55 -17.61 -1.78 -4.86
N PRO A 56 -18.94 -1.77 -5.01
CA PRO A 56 -19.83 -0.88 -4.27
C PRO A 56 -19.96 -1.22 -2.77
N GLU A 57 -19.53 -2.40 -2.32
CA GLU A 57 -19.59 -2.80 -0.91
C GLU A 57 -18.32 -2.42 -0.14
N LEU A 58 -17.18 -2.23 -0.82
CA LEU A 58 -15.90 -1.90 -0.18
C LEU A 58 -15.81 -0.52 0.49
N PRO A 59 -16.67 0.49 0.21
CA PRO A 59 -16.82 1.65 1.10
C PRO A 59 -17.17 1.31 2.55
N ALA A 60 -17.65 0.08 2.84
CA ALA A 60 -17.88 -0.40 4.20
C ALA A 60 -16.60 -0.91 4.90
N LEU A 61 -15.44 -0.89 4.24
CA LEU A 61 -14.17 -1.17 4.91
C LEU A 61 -13.88 -0.13 6.01
N PRO A 62 -13.35 -0.56 7.15
CA PRO A 62 -12.86 0.35 8.19
C PRO A 62 -11.78 1.29 7.63
N GLY A 63 -11.80 2.56 8.02
CA GLY A 63 -10.82 3.55 7.53
C GLY A 63 -9.36 3.30 7.91
N ARG A 64 -9.09 2.26 8.72
CA ARG A 64 -7.74 1.81 9.09
C ARG A 64 -7.36 0.49 8.43
N PHE A 65 -8.21 -0.05 7.55
CA PHE A 65 -7.93 -1.27 6.82
C PHE A 65 -6.76 -1.03 5.87
N LEU A 66 -5.67 -1.77 6.03
CA LEU A 66 -4.40 -1.48 5.36
C LEU A 66 -4.01 -2.61 4.40
N PHE A 67 -3.81 -2.25 3.14
CA PHE A 67 -3.23 -3.12 2.13
C PHE A 67 -1.71 -2.90 2.07
N VAL A 68 -0.91 -3.98 2.06
CA VAL A 68 0.55 -3.88 2.02
C VAL A 68 1.14 -4.82 0.96
N LEU A 69 1.81 -4.25 -0.04
CA LEU A 69 2.41 -4.98 -1.15
C LEU A 69 3.95 -4.84 -1.09
N ASP A 70 4.64 -5.90 -0.68
CA ASP A 70 6.10 -5.97 -0.64
C ASP A 70 6.62 -6.57 -1.95
N ASP A 71 7.54 -5.90 -2.63
CA ASP A 71 8.05 -6.34 -3.93
C ASP A 71 9.11 -7.45 -3.85
N GLY A 72 9.23 -8.10 -2.69
CA GLY A 72 10.16 -9.19 -2.43
C GLY A 72 11.50 -8.69 -1.86
N ARG A 73 11.59 -7.41 -1.49
CA ARG A 73 12.77 -6.84 -0.81
C ARG A 73 12.68 -6.92 0.71
N GLY A 74 11.49 -7.18 1.26
CA GLY A 74 11.28 -7.40 2.69
C GLY A 74 11.19 -6.13 3.54
N ASP A 75 11.12 -4.94 2.94
CA ASP A 75 11.11 -3.65 3.65
C ASP A 75 9.75 -3.32 4.30
N LEU A 76 8.71 -4.06 3.94
CA LEU A 76 7.36 -3.95 4.49
C LEU A 76 6.90 -5.20 5.25
N LEU A 77 7.74 -6.23 5.40
CA LEU A 77 7.42 -7.43 6.17
C LEU A 77 7.07 -7.12 7.63
N ALA A 78 7.81 -6.19 8.26
CA ALA A 78 7.56 -5.77 9.63
C ALA A 78 6.34 -4.85 9.80
N ARG A 79 5.69 -4.43 8.69
CA ARG A 79 4.44 -3.66 8.76
C ARG A 79 3.27 -4.61 8.97
N SER A 80 2.39 -4.29 9.91
CA SER A 80 1.07 -4.92 9.98
C SER A 80 0.29 -4.63 8.70
N CYS A 81 -0.56 -5.55 8.28
CA CYS A 81 -1.51 -5.36 7.20
C CYS A 81 -2.79 -6.14 7.51
N ASP A 82 -3.88 -5.76 6.87
CA ASP A 82 -5.08 -6.58 6.84
C ASP A 82 -5.00 -7.57 5.68
N LEU A 83 -4.65 -7.08 4.50
CA LEU A 83 -4.44 -7.88 3.31
C LEU A 83 -3.20 -7.40 2.56
N GLY A 84 -2.61 -8.25 1.74
CA GLY A 84 -1.41 -7.85 1.02
C GLY A 84 -0.76 -8.99 0.27
N LEU A 85 0.47 -8.75 -0.16
CA LEU A 85 1.31 -9.76 -0.78
C LEU A 85 2.78 -9.51 -0.50
N VAL A 86 3.59 -10.55 -0.72
CA VAL A 86 5.03 -10.46 -0.89
C VAL A 86 5.40 -11.16 -2.20
N ALA A 87 6.09 -10.46 -3.10
CA ALA A 87 6.56 -11.08 -4.34
C ALA A 87 7.65 -12.12 -4.05
N LEU A 88 7.54 -13.29 -4.68
CA LEU A 88 8.49 -14.41 -4.60
C LEU A 88 9.36 -14.50 -5.87
N GLY A 89 9.34 -13.46 -6.69
CA GLY A 89 9.87 -13.43 -8.04
C GLY A 89 9.01 -12.54 -8.94
N SER A 90 9.30 -12.54 -10.23
CA SER A 90 8.56 -11.75 -11.23
C SER A 90 7.18 -12.32 -11.58
N THR A 91 6.88 -13.57 -11.18
CA THR A 91 5.67 -14.28 -11.60
C THR A 91 4.77 -14.75 -10.47
N TRP A 92 5.27 -14.83 -9.24
CA TRP A 92 4.55 -15.40 -8.10
C TRP A 92 4.62 -14.47 -6.90
N ALA A 93 3.58 -14.50 -6.08
CA ALA A 93 3.55 -13.82 -4.79
C ALA A 93 2.82 -14.69 -3.77
N GLN A 94 3.19 -14.56 -2.50
CA GLN A 94 2.40 -15.11 -1.41
C GLN A 94 1.50 -14.03 -0.81
N LEU A 95 0.22 -14.35 -0.62
CA LEU A 95 -0.73 -13.44 0.01
C LEU A 95 -0.46 -13.29 1.51
N ARG A 96 -0.63 -12.07 2.03
CA ARG A 96 -0.61 -11.75 3.46
C ARG A 96 -2.03 -11.57 3.95
N ILE A 97 -2.40 -12.25 5.04
CA ILE A 97 -3.76 -12.24 5.59
C ILE A 97 -3.68 -11.94 7.08
N GLY A 98 -3.92 -10.69 7.47
CA GLY A 98 -3.70 -10.21 8.83
C GLY A 98 -2.26 -10.44 9.27
N THR A 99 -2.10 -11.28 10.31
CA THR A 99 -0.79 -11.68 10.87
C THR A 99 -0.23 -12.97 10.25
N GLY A 100 -0.97 -13.62 9.36
CA GLY A 100 -0.61 -14.91 8.76
C GLY A 100 -0.42 -14.87 7.25
N TRP A 101 -0.27 -16.06 6.67
CA TRP A 101 -0.02 -16.25 5.24
C TRP A 101 -1.18 -16.96 4.56
N GLY A 102 -1.48 -16.52 3.34
CA GLY A 102 -2.41 -17.17 2.42
C GLY A 102 -1.68 -18.00 1.37
N ALA A 103 -2.42 -18.36 0.32
CA ALA A 103 -1.87 -19.11 -0.80
C ALA A 103 -0.80 -18.32 -1.57
N THR A 104 0.13 -19.06 -2.17
CA THR A 104 0.98 -18.56 -3.25
C THR A 104 0.17 -18.53 -4.54
N VAL A 105 0.15 -17.38 -5.21
CA VAL A 105 -0.68 -17.10 -6.39
C VAL A 105 0.17 -16.47 -7.50
N PRO A 106 -0.24 -16.61 -8.78
CA PRO A 106 0.40 -15.86 -9.85
C PRO A 106 0.32 -14.36 -9.55
N LEU A 107 1.41 -13.63 -9.75
CA LEU A 107 1.48 -12.20 -9.45
C LEU A 107 0.42 -11.41 -10.24
N ALA A 108 0.13 -11.84 -11.47
CA ALA A 108 -0.90 -11.26 -12.33
C ALA A 108 -2.33 -11.41 -11.75
N GLU A 109 -2.57 -12.38 -10.88
CA GLU A 109 -3.88 -12.61 -10.25
C GLU A 109 -3.98 -11.97 -8.86
N ALA A 110 -2.85 -11.53 -8.27
CA ALA A 110 -2.78 -11.15 -6.86
C ALA A 110 -3.71 -9.98 -6.50
N ALA A 111 -3.81 -8.95 -7.35
CA ALA A 111 -4.73 -7.83 -7.13
C ALA A 111 -6.20 -8.28 -7.05
N GLY A 112 -6.61 -9.18 -7.97
CA GLY A 112 -7.94 -9.77 -7.97
C GLY A 112 -8.23 -10.56 -6.69
N ARG A 113 -7.29 -11.42 -6.29
CA ARG A 113 -7.40 -12.21 -5.04
C ARG A 113 -7.50 -11.33 -3.81
N ILE A 114 -6.72 -10.26 -3.71
CA ILE A 114 -6.77 -9.34 -2.58
C ILE A 114 -8.12 -8.61 -2.52
N ALA A 115 -8.65 -8.16 -3.66
CA ALA A 115 -9.96 -7.51 -3.72
C ALA A 115 -11.10 -8.47 -3.32
N GLU A 116 -11.07 -9.73 -3.80
CA GLU A 116 -12.01 -10.78 -3.40
C GLU A 116 -12.00 -10.99 -1.87
N LEU A 117 -10.81 -11.03 -1.27
CA LEU A 117 -10.64 -11.17 0.18
C LEU A 117 -11.14 -9.94 0.95
N ALA A 118 -10.95 -8.74 0.42
CA ALA A 118 -11.46 -7.52 1.03
C ALA A 118 -12.99 -7.52 1.06
N HIS A 119 -13.63 -7.95 -0.03
CA HIS A 119 -15.08 -8.10 -0.11
C HIS A 119 -15.59 -9.13 0.89
N GLU A 120 -14.94 -10.30 0.95
CA GLU A 120 -15.29 -11.35 1.90
C GLU A 120 -15.15 -10.87 3.35
N PHE A 121 -14.12 -10.06 3.65
CA PHE A 121 -13.99 -9.44 4.96
C PHE A 121 -15.17 -8.51 5.28
N VAL A 122 -15.61 -7.67 4.34
CA VAL A 122 -16.80 -6.81 4.52
C VAL A 122 -18.05 -7.64 4.81
N VAL A 123 -18.23 -8.78 4.13
CA VAL A 123 -19.35 -9.69 4.39
C VAL A 123 -19.26 -10.30 5.79
N ARG A 124 -18.09 -10.82 6.18
CA ARG A 124 -17.90 -11.55 7.45
C ARG A 124 -17.81 -10.67 8.68
N ARG A 125 -17.27 -9.46 8.58
CA ARG A 125 -17.12 -8.55 9.73
C ARG A 125 -18.45 -8.14 10.36
N GLY A 126 -19.56 -8.29 9.61
CA GLY A 126 -20.90 -7.91 10.06
C GLY A 126 -21.09 -6.39 10.13
N ARG A 127 -22.14 -5.95 10.85
CA ARG A 127 -22.51 -4.53 10.98
C ARG A 127 -22.63 -4.14 12.44
N GLY A 128 -22.46 -2.85 12.73
CA GLY A 128 -22.64 -2.28 14.06
C GLY A 128 -21.33 -2.10 14.85
N PRO A 129 -21.42 -1.67 16.12
CA PRO A 129 -20.28 -1.22 16.91
C PRO A 129 -19.30 -2.35 17.31
N THR A 130 -19.74 -3.60 17.24
CA THR A 130 -18.91 -4.78 17.55
C THR A 130 -18.32 -5.44 16.29
N ALA A 131 -18.57 -4.88 15.10
CA ALA A 131 -18.04 -5.41 13.86
C ALA A 131 -16.52 -5.28 13.82
N ALA A 132 -15.83 -6.31 13.35
CA ALA A 132 -14.37 -6.34 13.26
C ALA A 132 -13.82 -5.15 12.45
N TRP A 133 -12.72 -4.58 12.91
CA TRP A 133 -11.99 -3.50 12.23
C TRP A 133 -10.84 -4.03 11.39
N HIS A 134 -10.29 -5.17 11.80
CA HIS A 134 -9.15 -5.80 11.16
C HIS A 134 -9.41 -7.27 10.86
N VAL A 135 -8.72 -7.83 9.87
CA VAL A 135 -8.82 -9.27 9.52
C VAL A 135 -8.47 -10.15 10.72
N SER A 136 -7.53 -9.73 11.57
CA SER A 136 -7.14 -10.45 12.78
C SER A 136 -8.20 -10.47 13.88
N GLU A 137 -9.25 -9.67 13.77
CA GLU A 137 -10.35 -9.60 14.75
C GLU A 137 -11.54 -10.48 14.36
N LEU A 138 -11.50 -11.12 13.18
CA LEU A 138 -12.54 -12.08 12.81
C LEU A 138 -12.51 -13.29 13.74
N ALA A 139 -13.70 -13.79 14.09
CA ALA A 139 -13.83 -14.98 14.93
C ALA A 139 -13.30 -16.25 14.24
N GLU A 140 -13.42 -16.32 12.92
CA GLU A 140 -12.94 -17.41 12.09
C GLU A 140 -11.96 -16.88 11.05
N PRO A 141 -10.90 -17.64 10.69
CA PRO A 141 -9.96 -17.24 9.65
C PRO A 141 -10.67 -16.90 8.33
N LEU A 142 -10.26 -15.80 7.70
CA LEU A 142 -10.81 -15.36 6.41
C LEU A 142 -10.63 -16.42 5.33
N VAL A 143 -9.47 -17.09 5.35
CA VAL A 143 -9.11 -18.23 4.51
C VAL A 143 -8.35 -19.26 5.33
N GLU A 144 -8.23 -20.47 4.79
CA GLU A 144 -7.38 -21.52 5.36
C GLU A 144 -5.93 -21.03 5.46
N PRO A 145 -5.34 -20.94 6.68
CA PRO A 145 -3.98 -20.47 6.85
C PRO A 145 -2.96 -21.35 6.13
N ARG A 146 -1.92 -20.71 5.57
CA ARG A 146 -0.77 -21.39 4.97
C ARG A 146 0.50 -21.07 5.74
N GLY A 147 1.50 -21.93 5.61
CA GLY A 147 2.84 -21.64 6.10
C GLY A 147 3.55 -20.61 5.21
N PRO A 148 4.59 -19.92 5.73
CA PRO A 148 5.43 -19.05 4.90
C PRO A 148 6.08 -19.85 3.77
N ASP A 149 6.07 -19.29 2.56
CA ASP A 149 6.78 -19.84 1.42
C ASP A 149 8.30 -19.76 1.69
N PRO A 150 9.08 -20.82 1.41
CA PRO A 150 10.54 -20.80 1.58
C PRO A 150 11.26 -19.70 0.77
N GLY A 151 10.63 -19.19 -0.29
CA GLY A 151 11.14 -18.10 -1.10
C GLY A 151 10.88 -16.69 -0.57
N LEU A 152 10.20 -16.56 0.58
CA LEU A 152 10.00 -15.24 1.21
C LEU A 152 11.36 -14.60 1.58
N PRO A 153 11.51 -13.28 1.39
CA PRO A 153 12.71 -12.58 1.79
C PRO A 153 12.82 -12.50 3.32
N GLU A 154 14.03 -12.26 3.82
CA GLU A 154 14.21 -11.82 5.20
C GLU A 154 13.67 -10.39 5.38
N SER A 155 13.25 -10.05 6.61
CA SER A 155 12.84 -8.68 6.91
C SER A 155 14.02 -7.72 6.74
N ALA A 156 13.86 -6.75 5.85
CA ALA A 156 14.84 -5.69 5.64
C ALA A 156 14.59 -4.50 6.58
N LYS A 157 15.63 -3.68 6.77
CA LYS A 157 15.50 -2.38 7.42
C LYS A 157 14.75 -1.41 6.51
N SER A 158 14.10 -0.41 7.10
CA SER A 158 13.54 0.71 6.37
C SER A 158 14.57 1.41 5.49
N LEU A 159 14.13 1.96 4.36
CA LEU A 159 14.97 2.76 3.47
C LEU A 159 15.63 3.92 4.26
N PRO A 160 16.97 4.03 4.29
CA PRO A 160 17.64 5.11 5.01
C PRO A 160 17.35 6.46 4.37
N PHE A 161 17.48 7.55 5.14
CA PHE A 161 17.45 8.91 4.59
C PHE A 161 18.80 9.28 3.99
N GLY A 162 18.78 10.11 2.95
CA GLY A 162 19.94 10.51 2.17
C GLY A 162 19.96 9.89 0.76
N PRO A 163 21.12 9.89 0.09
CA PRO A 163 21.30 9.20 -1.19
C PRO A 163 21.03 7.70 -1.03
N VAL A 164 20.22 7.15 -1.92
CA VAL A 164 19.87 5.72 -1.97
C VAL A 164 19.95 5.25 -3.43
N PRO A 165 20.03 3.95 -3.70
CA PRO A 165 19.91 3.48 -5.08
C PRO A 165 18.63 4.03 -5.73
N GLY A 166 18.76 4.53 -6.96
CA GLY A 166 17.64 5.05 -7.75
C GLY A 166 17.02 6.36 -7.24
N GLY A 167 17.65 7.09 -6.31
CA GLY A 167 17.06 8.32 -5.79
C GLY A 167 17.69 8.94 -4.54
N ARG A 168 16.94 9.88 -3.95
CA ARG A 168 17.25 10.46 -2.65
C ARG A 168 16.02 10.39 -1.75
N HIS A 169 16.16 9.78 -0.58
CA HIS A 169 15.09 9.69 0.41
C HIS A 169 15.24 10.80 1.45
N ILE A 170 14.23 11.66 1.55
CA ILE A 170 14.29 12.88 2.36
C ILE A 170 13.33 12.75 3.52
N GLU A 171 13.83 13.03 4.73
CA GLU A 171 13.01 13.04 5.94
C GLU A 171 12.05 14.23 5.93
N VAL A 172 10.79 13.97 6.30
CA VAL A 172 9.77 15.01 6.50
C VAL A 172 9.68 15.36 8.00
N PRO A 173 10.01 16.62 8.36
CA PRO A 173 9.95 17.08 9.75
C PRO A 173 8.58 16.90 10.41
N LYS A 174 8.53 16.93 11.74
CA LYS A 174 7.26 16.92 12.50
C LYS A 174 6.30 18.05 12.14
N ALA A 175 6.84 19.20 11.78
CA ALA A 175 6.08 20.36 11.32
C ALA A 175 5.56 20.24 9.87
N GLY A 176 5.92 19.17 9.15
CA GLY A 176 5.61 19.01 7.72
C GLY A 176 6.57 19.75 6.81
N LEU A 177 6.24 19.80 5.52
CA LEU A 177 6.99 20.52 4.49
C LEU A 177 6.35 21.87 4.23
N GLY A 178 7.16 22.93 4.24
CA GLY A 178 6.73 24.26 3.79
C GLY A 178 6.64 24.32 2.26
N ARG A 179 5.97 25.36 1.74
CA ARG A 179 5.80 25.57 0.29
C ARG A 179 7.14 25.54 -0.47
N GLN A 180 8.13 26.30 0.00
CA GLN A 180 9.46 26.33 -0.65
C GLN A 180 10.10 24.94 -0.70
N ALA A 181 10.00 24.16 0.38
CA ALA A 181 10.52 22.80 0.39
C ALA A 181 9.79 21.92 -0.63
N ILE A 182 8.47 22.03 -0.76
CA ILE A 182 7.71 21.29 -1.77
C ILE A 182 8.14 21.70 -3.18
N ASP A 183 8.26 23.01 -3.44
CA ASP A 183 8.70 23.56 -4.72
C ASP A 183 10.11 23.03 -5.06
N ASP A 184 11.05 23.05 -4.11
CA ASP A 184 12.42 22.55 -4.29
C ASP A 184 12.45 21.03 -4.55
N LEU A 185 11.60 20.25 -3.88
CA LEU A 185 11.52 18.79 -4.03
C LEU A 185 10.93 18.38 -5.38
N THR A 186 10.01 19.18 -5.93
CA THR A 186 9.23 18.84 -7.13
C THR A 186 9.72 19.55 -8.39
N ALA A 187 10.60 20.55 -8.27
CA ALA A 187 11.09 21.34 -9.40
C ALA A 187 11.77 20.52 -10.52
N ALA A 188 12.30 19.34 -10.20
CA ALA A 188 13.14 18.55 -11.09
C ALA A 188 12.63 17.11 -11.31
N VAL A 189 11.41 16.77 -10.87
CA VAL A 189 10.84 15.43 -11.03
C VAL A 189 9.36 15.49 -11.34
N GLY A 190 8.89 14.58 -12.19
CA GLY A 190 7.45 14.44 -12.49
C GLY A 190 6.66 13.80 -11.35
N ASP A 191 7.30 12.94 -10.56
CA ASP A 191 6.67 12.16 -9.50
C ASP A 191 7.56 12.04 -8.26
N VAL A 192 6.94 11.91 -7.10
CA VAL A 192 7.59 11.60 -5.82
C VAL A 192 6.88 10.45 -5.12
N VAL A 193 7.61 9.69 -4.31
CA VAL A 193 7.03 8.59 -3.53
C VAL A 193 6.98 8.96 -2.05
N VAL A 194 5.77 9.06 -1.50
CA VAL A 194 5.58 9.20 -0.05
C VAL A 194 5.86 7.86 0.62
N THR A 195 6.80 7.83 1.56
CA THR A 195 7.24 6.60 2.21
C THR A 195 6.58 6.43 3.58
N PRO A 196 6.42 5.20 4.08
CA PRO A 196 5.78 4.94 5.37
C PRO A 196 6.63 5.34 6.59
N TRP A 197 7.80 5.95 6.37
CA TRP A 197 8.74 6.35 7.40
C TRP A 197 8.80 7.87 7.59
N ARG A 198 7.73 8.58 7.24
CA ARG A 198 7.67 10.06 7.21
C ARG A 198 8.75 10.64 6.30
N GLY A 199 8.85 10.11 5.10
CA GLY A 199 9.81 10.58 4.11
C GLY A 199 9.19 10.71 2.74
N VAL A 200 9.93 11.37 1.87
CA VAL A 200 9.65 11.44 0.44
C VAL A 200 10.87 10.93 -0.29
N LEU A 201 10.70 9.87 -1.08
CA LEU A 201 11.71 9.42 -2.03
C LEU A 201 11.52 10.20 -3.33
N ILE A 202 12.60 10.85 -3.75
CA ILE A 202 12.73 11.48 -5.06
C ILE A 202 13.48 10.48 -5.95
N PRO A 203 12.82 9.88 -6.96
CA PRO A 203 13.50 9.02 -7.92
C PRO A 203 14.53 9.82 -8.74
N GLU A 204 15.62 9.17 -9.13
CA GLU A 204 16.49 9.71 -10.18
C GLU A 204 15.74 9.68 -11.53
N GLU A 205 15.74 10.78 -12.28
CA GLU A 205 15.24 10.75 -13.64
C GLU A 205 16.13 9.82 -14.49
N SER A 206 15.51 8.86 -15.17
CA SER A 206 16.19 8.09 -16.21
C SER A 206 16.50 9.04 -17.36
N ARG A 207 17.72 9.60 -17.36
CA ARG A 207 18.18 10.52 -18.38
C ARG A 207 18.42 9.81 -19.72
#